data_AF-A0A8C5UG44-F1
#
_entry.id   AF-A0A8C5UG44-F1
#
_cell.length_a   1.000
_cell.length_b   1.000
_cell.length_c   1.000
_cell.angle_alpha   90.00
_cell.angle_beta   90.00
_cell.angle_gamma   90.00
#
_symmetry.space_group_name_H-M   'P 1'
#
loop_
_entity.id
_entity.type
_entity.pdbx_description
1 polymer ?
#
loop_
_entity_poly.entity_id
_entity_poly.type
_entity_poly.pdbx_seq_one_letter_code
_entity_poly.pdbx_strand_id
1 'polypeptide(L)'
;MQNLREQQAEREFYNERRREHRQGTEGSGDQNPELQQSESKPKEKAAVNKEKPSFELSGALLEDTNTFRGVVIKYSEPPEARIPKTRWRLYPFKNDEFLPVMYIHRQSAYLLGRHRRIADIPIDHPSCSKQHAVFQYRLVEYTRADGTVGRRVRPYIIDLGSGNGTFLNNQRIEPQRYYELKEKDVLKFGFSSREYVLLHESSDKSEANAKDDDEDEEKEEESDS
;
A
#
# COMPACT_ATOMS: atom_id res chain seq x y z
N MET A 1 55.30 -70.56 17.25
CA MET A 1 55.50 -69.16 16.80
C MET A 1 54.45 -68.67 15.79
N GLN A 2 53.44 -69.46 15.38
CA GLN A 2 52.34 -69.00 14.51
C GLN A 2 51.23 -68.25 15.26
N ASN A 3 50.89 -68.66 16.49
CA ASN A 3 49.79 -68.05 17.27
C ASN A 3 50.00 -66.58 17.66
N LEU A 4 51.23 -66.05 17.65
CA LEU A 4 51.48 -64.65 18.02
C LEU A 4 51.26 -63.69 16.85
N ARG A 5 51.50 -64.15 15.61
CA ARG A 5 51.26 -63.35 14.39
C ARG A 5 49.76 -63.26 14.08
N GLU A 6 49.02 -64.34 14.28
CA GLU A 6 47.56 -64.34 14.11
C GLU A 6 46.87 -63.45 15.16
N GLN A 7 47.34 -63.47 16.42
CA GLN A 7 46.83 -62.57 17.46
C GLN A 7 47.16 -61.09 17.19
N GLN A 8 48.30 -60.80 16.55
CA GLN A 8 48.65 -59.43 16.13
C GLN A 8 47.79 -58.97 14.95
N ALA A 9 47.57 -59.81 13.95
CA ALA A 9 46.73 -59.51 12.80
C ALA A 9 45.25 -59.31 13.19
N GLU A 10 44.71 -60.12 14.11
CA GLU A 10 43.37 -59.89 14.66
C GLU A 10 43.30 -58.54 15.39
N ARG A 11 44.30 -58.22 16.22
CA ARG A 11 44.33 -56.94 16.94
C ARG A 11 44.36 -55.73 16.00
N GLU A 12 45.11 -55.80 14.91
CA GLU A 12 45.18 -54.74 13.92
C GLU A 12 43.84 -54.58 13.19
N PHE A 13 43.24 -55.69 12.76
CA PHE A 13 41.93 -55.70 12.11
C PHE A 13 40.80 -55.13 13.00
N TYR A 14 40.80 -55.47 14.30
CA TYR A 14 39.83 -54.92 15.25
C TYR A 14 40.08 -53.43 15.55
N ASN A 15 41.34 -52.98 15.59
CA ASN A 15 41.68 -51.58 15.83
C ASN A 15 41.35 -50.69 14.62
N GLU A 16 41.52 -51.21 13.40
CA GLU A 16 41.23 -50.50 12.15
C GLU A 16 39.72 -50.31 11.97
N ARG A 17 38.93 -51.36 12.23
CA ARG A 17 37.47 -51.29 12.26
C ARG A 17 36.95 -50.30 13.32
N ARG A 18 37.65 -50.19 14.45
CA ARG A 18 37.31 -49.23 15.52
C ARG A 18 37.67 -47.79 15.16
N ARG A 19 38.69 -47.57 14.31
CA ARG A 19 39.03 -46.25 13.75
C ARG A 19 38.03 -45.81 12.68
N GLU A 20 37.62 -46.71 11.80
CA GLU A 20 36.57 -46.44 10.81
C GLU A 20 35.23 -46.09 11.47
N HIS A 21 34.84 -46.84 12.52
CA HIS A 21 33.63 -46.54 13.27
C HIS A 21 33.70 -45.19 13.99
N ARG A 22 34.88 -44.76 14.44
CA ARG A 22 35.09 -43.44 15.08
C ARG A 22 34.99 -42.30 14.07
N GLN A 23 35.55 -42.47 12.88
CA GLN A 23 35.43 -41.48 11.79
C GLN A 23 33.99 -41.38 11.26
N GLY A 24 33.20 -42.46 11.31
CA GLY A 24 31.79 -42.44 10.91
C GLY A 24 30.82 -41.82 11.94
N THR A 25 31.22 -41.68 13.20
CA THR A 25 30.30 -41.28 14.29
C THR A 25 30.39 -39.79 14.66
N GLU A 26 31.39 -39.05 14.17
CA GLU A 26 31.46 -37.58 14.36
C GLU A 26 30.57 -36.78 13.37
N GLY A 27 29.80 -37.46 12.51
CA GLY A 27 29.01 -36.84 11.43
C GLY A 27 27.49 -36.85 11.57
N SER A 28 26.87 -37.65 12.43
CA SER A 28 25.39 -37.66 12.50
C SER A 28 24.86 -38.28 13.79
N GLY A 29 24.41 -37.42 14.71
CA GLY A 29 23.55 -37.83 15.81
C GLY A 29 22.17 -38.26 15.31
N ASP A 30 21.72 -39.39 15.86
CA ASP A 30 20.32 -39.76 16.15
C ASP A 30 19.41 -40.17 14.97
N GLN A 31 19.16 -41.49 14.82
CA GLN A 31 17.84 -42.10 15.12
C GLN A 31 17.80 -43.64 14.87
N ASN A 32 17.00 -44.29 15.73
CA ASN A 32 16.66 -45.72 15.83
C ASN A 32 15.52 -46.11 14.83
N PRO A 33 15.09 -47.39 14.70
CA PRO A 33 14.98 -48.05 13.39
C PRO A 33 13.61 -48.70 13.12
N GLU A 34 13.03 -48.59 11.92
CA GLU A 34 12.15 -49.67 11.42
C GLU A 34 11.81 -49.54 9.93
N LEU A 35 11.65 -50.71 9.30
CA LEU A 35 11.05 -51.00 7.99
C LEU A 35 11.99 -51.08 6.77
N GLN A 36 12.56 -52.29 6.66
CA GLN A 36 12.59 -53.18 5.49
C GLN A 36 12.68 -52.59 4.06
N GLN A 37 13.80 -52.99 3.45
CA GLN A 37 14.20 -52.94 2.05
C GLN A 37 13.10 -53.06 0.99
N SER A 38 13.18 -52.18 0.00
CA SER A 38 13.00 -52.58 -1.40
C SER A 38 14.05 -51.87 -2.26
N GLU A 39 14.93 -52.65 -2.88
CA GLU A 39 15.95 -52.14 -3.81
C GLU A 39 15.29 -51.47 -5.01
N SER A 40 15.39 -50.15 -5.08
CA SER A 40 15.20 -49.41 -6.31
C SER A 40 16.39 -48.48 -6.50
N LYS A 41 17.09 -48.66 -7.62
CA LYS A 41 18.21 -47.83 -8.12
C LYS A 41 18.06 -46.36 -7.68
N PRO A 42 19.11 -45.69 -7.19
CA PRO A 42 19.03 -44.27 -6.91
C PRO A 42 18.89 -43.55 -8.27
N LYS A 43 17.66 -43.24 -8.67
CA LYS A 43 17.43 -42.09 -9.54
C LYS A 43 17.99 -40.92 -8.75
N GLU A 44 19.00 -40.26 -9.31
CA GLU A 44 19.45 -38.94 -8.90
C GLU A 44 18.22 -38.04 -8.83
N LYS A 45 17.60 -37.95 -7.64
CA LYS A 45 16.64 -36.90 -7.36
C LYS A 45 17.49 -35.65 -7.34
N ALA A 46 17.43 -34.90 -8.44
CA ALA A 46 17.99 -33.56 -8.55
C ALA A 46 17.83 -32.86 -7.21
N ALA A 47 18.95 -32.43 -6.62
CA ALA A 47 18.99 -31.83 -5.31
C ALA A 47 17.89 -30.77 -5.22
N VAL A 48 16.86 -31.05 -4.42
CA VAL A 48 15.80 -30.07 -4.15
C VAL A 48 16.51 -28.89 -3.50
N ASN A 49 16.59 -27.78 -4.23
CA ASN A 49 17.24 -26.57 -3.76
C ASN A 49 16.55 -26.16 -2.46
N LYS A 50 17.27 -26.17 -1.34
CA LYS A 50 16.73 -25.72 -0.05
C LYS A 50 16.33 -24.26 -0.23
N GLU A 51 15.06 -23.95 0.02
CA GLU A 51 14.58 -22.57 -0.04
C GLU A 51 15.40 -21.72 0.93
N LYS A 52 15.98 -20.64 0.40
CA LYS A 52 16.73 -19.70 1.22
C LYS A 52 15.73 -18.95 2.11
N PRO A 53 16.13 -18.53 3.33
CA PRO A 53 15.31 -17.68 4.16
C PRO A 53 14.90 -16.42 3.37
N SER A 54 13.60 -16.16 3.28
CA SER A 54 13.11 -14.89 2.76
C SER A 54 13.20 -13.85 3.87
N PHE A 55 13.93 -12.76 3.61
CA PHE A 55 14.00 -11.58 4.47
C PHE A 55 13.10 -10.46 3.93
N GLU A 56 12.24 -10.77 2.97
CA GLU A 56 11.24 -9.82 2.50
C GLU A 56 10.19 -9.59 3.58
N LEU A 57 9.67 -8.36 3.64
CA LEU A 57 8.61 -8.01 4.57
C LEU A 57 7.38 -8.85 4.27
N SER A 58 7.01 -9.74 5.20
CA SER A 58 5.76 -10.47 5.11
C SER A 58 4.61 -9.46 5.21
N GLY A 59 3.74 -9.42 4.20
CA GLY A 59 2.61 -8.48 4.15
C GLY A 59 1.63 -8.61 5.32
N ALA A 60 1.75 -9.66 6.14
CA ALA A 60 0.89 -10.00 7.26
C ALA A 60 0.64 -8.84 8.24
N LEU A 61 1.68 -8.04 8.55
CA LEU A 61 1.51 -6.88 9.46
C LEU A 61 0.56 -5.82 8.89
N LEU A 62 0.59 -5.61 7.58
CA LEU A 62 -0.31 -4.67 6.91
C LEU A 62 -1.75 -5.22 6.91
N GLU A 63 -1.90 -6.54 6.73
CA GLU A 63 -3.20 -7.20 6.77
C GLU A 63 -3.85 -7.05 8.15
N ASP A 64 -3.09 -7.23 9.23
CA ASP A 64 -3.63 -7.08 10.59
C ASP A 64 -3.96 -5.62 10.94
N THR A 65 -3.18 -4.67 10.44
CA THR A 65 -3.33 -3.25 10.82
C THR A 65 -4.42 -2.54 10.01
N ASN A 66 -4.53 -2.81 8.71
CA ASN A 66 -5.31 -1.99 7.78
C ASN A 66 -6.24 -2.84 6.90
N THR A 67 -6.99 -3.76 7.50
CA THR A 67 -8.03 -4.52 6.82
C THR A 67 -9.39 -3.87 7.00
N PHE A 68 -10.02 -3.49 5.89
CA PHE A 68 -11.38 -3.00 5.86
C PHE A 68 -12.28 -3.98 5.10
N ARG A 69 -13.31 -4.49 5.77
CA ARG A 69 -14.27 -5.45 5.20
C ARG A 69 -13.60 -6.67 4.53
N GLY A 70 -12.48 -7.14 5.10
CA GLY A 70 -11.71 -8.29 4.59
C GLY A 70 -10.82 -7.97 3.39
N VAL A 71 -10.57 -6.69 3.10
CA VAL A 71 -9.61 -6.25 2.07
C VAL A 71 -8.60 -5.31 2.70
N VAL A 72 -7.32 -5.58 2.46
CA VAL A 72 -6.21 -4.75 2.92
C VAL A 72 -6.21 -3.43 2.17
N ILE A 73 -6.28 -2.31 2.89
CA ILE A 73 -6.21 -0.96 2.34
C ILE A 73 -4.73 -0.57 2.24
N LYS A 74 -4.30 -0.14 1.05
CA LYS A 74 -2.91 0.23 0.79
C LYS A 74 -2.52 1.56 1.42
N TYR A 75 -3.49 2.45 1.56
CA TYR A 75 -3.29 3.82 2.00
C TYR A 75 -3.50 3.96 3.50
N SER A 76 -2.66 4.77 4.14
CA SER A 76 -2.84 5.22 5.52
C SER A 76 -2.87 6.74 5.52
N GLU A 77 -3.86 7.31 6.23
CA GLU A 77 -3.98 8.76 6.32
C GLU A 77 -2.79 9.35 7.08
N PRO A 78 -2.24 10.47 6.62
CA PRO A 78 -1.11 11.10 7.28
C PRO A 78 -1.57 11.86 8.55
N PRO A 79 -0.68 12.15 9.52
CA PRO A 79 -1.05 12.78 10.79
C PRO A 79 -1.66 14.19 10.63
N GLU A 80 -1.37 14.87 9.51
CA GLU A 80 -1.95 16.16 9.13
C GLU A 80 -3.37 16.07 8.53
N ALA A 81 -3.94 14.86 8.40
CA ALA A 81 -5.29 14.67 7.88
C ALA A 81 -6.33 15.37 8.76
N ARG A 82 -7.17 16.22 8.16
CA ARG A 82 -8.24 16.96 8.87
C ARG A 82 -9.48 17.06 7.99
N ILE A 83 -10.66 17.08 8.61
CA ILE A 83 -11.92 17.31 7.91
C ILE A 83 -12.00 18.81 7.54
N PRO A 84 -12.32 19.18 6.29
CA PRO A 84 -12.42 20.57 5.89
C PRO A 84 -13.67 21.23 6.49
N LYS A 85 -13.57 22.52 6.84
CA LYS A 85 -14.75 23.36 7.14
C LYS A 85 -15.49 23.73 5.83
N THR A 86 -14.74 23.99 4.76
CA THR A 86 -15.27 24.35 3.44
C THR A 86 -16.06 23.20 2.81
N ARG A 87 -17.24 23.51 2.25
CA ARG A 87 -18.12 22.52 1.62
C ARG A 87 -17.72 22.20 0.19
N TRP A 88 -16.70 21.36 0.05
CA TRP A 88 -16.26 20.80 -1.24
C TRP A 88 -17.25 19.77 -1.81
N ARG A 89 -17.37 19.79 -3.13
CA ARG A 89 -18.24 18.93 -3.93
C ARG A 89 -17.49 18.49 -5.20
N LEU A 90 -17.70 17.24 -5.61
CA LEU A 90 -17.30 16.75 -6.93
C LEU A 90 -18.53 16.71 -7.83
N TYR A 91 -18.36 17.26 -9.02
CA TYR A 91 -19.34 17.25 -10.10
C TYR A 91 -18.88 16.24 -11.15
N PRO A 92 -19.41 15.01 -11.13
CA PRO A 92 -19.11 14.00 -12.12
C PRO A 92 -19.86 14.26 -13.44
N PHE A 93 -19.14 14.14 -14.55
CA PHE A 93 -19.65 14.25 -15.91
C PHE A 93 -19.35 12.96 -16.65
N LYS A 94 -20.26 12.53 -17.53
CA LYS A 94 -20.00 11.43 -18.45
C LYS A 94 -20.62 11.77 -19.80
N ASN A 95 -19.79 11.93 -20.83
CA ASN A 95 -20.25 12.25 -22.18
C ASN A 95 -21.21 13.46 -22.19
N ASP A 96 -20.83 14.55 -21.51
CA ASP A 96 -21.62 15.78 -21.34
C ASP A 96 -22.92 15.65 -20.52
N GLU A 97 -23.21 14.47 -19.96
CA GLU A 97 -24.29 14.28 -18.99
C GLU A 97 -23.79 14.50 -17.57
N PHE A 98 -24.51 15.33 -16.81
CA PHE A 98 -24.26 15.56 -15.39
C PHE A 98 -24.76 14.37 -14.58
N LEU A 99 -23.86 13.77 -13.79
CA LEU A 99 -24.21 12.75 -12.82
C LEU A 99 -24.49 13.39 -11.45
N PRO A 100 -25.10 12.65 -10.50
CA PRO A 100 -25.39 13.18 -9.17
C PRO A 100 -24.15 13.73 -8.47
N VAL A 101 -24.28 14.93 -7.92
CA VAL A 101 -23.22 15.64 -7.19
C VAL A 101 -22.78 14.83 -5.97
N MET A 102 -21.47 14.77 -5.73
CA MET A 102 -20.89 14.04 -4.61
C MET A 102 -20.35 15.04 -3.57
N TYR A 103 -20.83 14.92 -2.33
CA TYR A 103 -20.37 15.75 -1.21
C TYR A 103 -19.12 15.13 -0.60
N ILE A 104 -17.98 15.80 -0.74
CA ILE A 104 -16.68 15.29 -0.31
C ILE A 104 -16.08 16.07 0.86
N HIS A 105 -16.89 16.72 1.69
CA HIS A 105 -16.40 17.53 2.81
C HIS A 105 -16.64 16.90 4.20
N ARG A 106 -17.14 15.66 4.26
CA ARG A 106 -17.63 15.03 5.52
C ARG A 106 -16.58 14.12 6.17
N GLN A 107 -15.53 13.79 5.45
CA GLN A 107 -14.45 12.92 5.86
C GLN A 107 -13.12 13.59 5.50
N SER A 108 -12.03 13.14 6.14
CA SER A 108 -10.67 13.60 5.85
C SER A 108 -10.13 12.98 4.57
N ALA A 109 -10.57 11.78 4.20
CA ALA A 109 -10.12 11.07 3.01
C ALA A 109 -11.27 10.34 2.31
N TYR A 110 -11.11 10.08 1.01
CA TYR A 110 -12.03 9.28 0.20
C TYR A 110 -11.24 8.36 -0.72
N LEU A 111 -11.52 7.05 -0.65
CA LEU A 111 -10.91 6.07 -1.52
C LEU A 111 -11.66 5.98 -2.86
N LEU A 112 -10.92 6.22 -3.96
CA LEU A 112 -11.44 6.08 -5.31
C LEU A 112 -10.93 4.80 -5.95
N GLY A 113 -11.82 4.05 -6.58
CA GLY A 113 -11.44 2.85 -7.32
C GLY A 113 -12.62 2.00 -7.78
N ARG A 114 -12.32 0.93 -8.51
CA ARG A 114 -13.37 0.04 -9.05
C ARG A 114 -13.98 -0.92 -8.04
N HIS A 115 -13.34 -1.09 -6.87
CA HIS A 115 -13.81 -2.08 -5.89
C HIS A 115 -14.84 -1.47 -4.93
N ARG A 116 -16.12 -1.47 -5.35
CA ARG A 116 -17.25 -0.88 -4.62
C ARG A 116 -17.40 -1.28 -3.14
N ARG A 117 -16.91 -2.45 -2.75
CA ARG A 117 -17.01 -2.92 -1.35
C ARG A 117 -16.23 -2.02 -0.38
N ILE A 118 -15.14 -1.41 -0.86
CA ILE A 118 -14.24 -0.58 -0.07
C ILE A 118 -14.15 0.86 -0.56
N ALA A 119 -14.44 1.14 -1.82
CA ALA A 119 -14.33 2.48 -2.37
C ALA A 119 -15.50 3.37 -1.89
N ASP A 120 -15.17 4.53 -1.34
CA ASP A 120 -16.14 5.56 -0.98
C ASP A 120 -16.72 6.20 -2.23
N ILE A 121 -15.86 6.44 -3.23
CA ILE A 121 -16.25 6.97 -4.54
C ILE A 121 -15.96 5.89 -5.60
N PRO A 122 -16.99 5.16 -6.05
CA PRO A 122 -16.79 4.07 -6.98
C PRO A 122 -16.53 4.57 -8.40
N ILE A 123 -15.42 4.13 -8.99
CA ILE A 123 -15.10 4.36 -10.40
C ILE A 123 -15.38 3.07 -11.17
N ASP A 124 -16.57 2.98 -11.75
CA ASP A 124 -17.03 1.79 -12.48
C ASP A 124 -16.41 1.73 -13.89
N HIS A 125 -15.10 1.53 -13.95
CA HIS A 125 -14.39 1.39 -15.22
C HIS A 125 -13.32 0.28 -15.16
N PRO A 126 -13.24 -0.63 -16.15
CA PRO A 126 -12.32 -1.76 -16.12
C PRO A 126 -10.84 -1.34 -16.15
N SER A 127 -10.53 -0.19 -16.75
CA SER A 127 -9.15 0.35 -16.73
C SER A 127 -8.75 0.96 -15.38
N CYS A 128 -9.66 1.08 -14.41
CA CYS A 128 -9.32 1.59 -13.09
C CYS A 128 -8.86 0.47 -12.14
N SER A 129 -7.86 0.75 -11.30
CA SER A 129 -7.43 -0.16 -10.23
C SER A 129 -8.50 -0.34 -9.15
N LYS A 130 -8.43 -1.47 -8.41
CA LYS A 130 -9.34 -1.76 -7.27
C LYS A 130 -9.32 -0.63 -6.25
N GLN A 131 -8.12 -0.22 -5.87
CA GLN A 131 -7.77 1.00 -5.14
C GLN A 131 -6.93 1.82 -6.12
N HIS A 132 -7.46 2.94 -6.60
CA HIS A 132 -6.87 3.70 -7.71
C HIS A 132 -6.15 4.94 -7.18
N ALA A 133 -6.88 5.81 -6.49
CA ALA A 133 -6.37 7.04 -5.92
C ALA A 133 -7.10 7.32 -4.61
N VAL A 134 -6.54 8.22 -3.82
CA VAL A 134 -7.18 8.74 -2.60
C VAL A 134 -7.25 10.25 -2.71
N PHE A 135 -8.44 10.78 -2.47
CA PHE A 135 -8.63 12.19 -2.19
C PHE A 135 -8.37 12.41 -0.71
N GLN A 136 -7.48 13.33 -0.35
CA GLN A 136 -7.07 13.57 1.04
C GLN A 136 -7.09 15.06 1.36
N TYR A 137 -7.74 15.44 2.45
CA TYR A 137 -7.60 16.76 3.04
C TYR A 137 -6.43 16.78 4.02
N ARG A 138 -5.58 17.79 3.90
CA ARG A 138 -4.39 17.97 4.75
C ARG A 138 -4.38 19.37 5.32
N LEU A 139 -4.01 19.50 6.60
CA LEU A 139 -3.75 20.78 7.23
C LEU A 139 -2.34 21.24 6.86
N VAL A 140 -2.25 22.29 6.07
CA VAL A 140 -0.99 22.80 5.52
C VAL A 140 -0.79 24.23 5.98
N GLU A 141 0.46 24.58 6.30
CA GLU A 141 0.85 25.93 6.63
C GLU A 141 0.84 26.81 5.37
N TYR A 142 0.38 28.05 5.51
CA TYR A 142 0.43 29.04 4.44
C TYR A 142 0.90 30.37 5.01
N THR A 143 1.58 31.15 4.19
CA THR A 143 1.97 32.52 4.55
C THR A 143 0.83 33.46 4.16
N ARG A 144 0.34 34.21 5.13
CA ARG A 144 -0.66 35.26 4.94
C ARG A 144 -0.03 36.51 4.31
N ALA A 145 -0.86 37.43 3.83
CA ALA A 145 -0.41 38.68 3.21
C ALA A 145 0.35 39.61 4.19
N ASP A 146 0.05 39.49 5.49
CA ASP A 146 0.73 40.18 6.60
C ASP A 146 2.10 39.56 6.97
N GLY A 147 2.48 38.45 6.33
CA GLY A 147 3.72 37.70 6.62
C GLY A 147 3.62 36.72 7.79
N THR A 148 2.46 36.58 8.44
CA THR A 148 2.25 35.57 9.48
C THR A 148 2.02 34.19 8.89
N VAL A 149 2.28 33.15 9.68
CA VAL A 149 2.02 31.76 9.29
C VAL A 149 0.63 31.37 9.77
N GLY A 150 -0.26 31.07 8.83
CA GLY A 150 -1.56 30.47 9.06
C GLY A 150 -1.56 28.99 8.75
N ARG A 151 -2.65 28.29 9.10
CA ARG A 151 -2.86 26.88 8.74
C ARG A 151 -4.22 26.74 8.07
N ARG A 152 -4.26 26.15 6.88
CA ARG A 152 -5.51 25.93 6.12
C ARG A 152 -5.62 24.47 5.70
N VAL A 153 -6.83 23.94 5.71
CA VAL A 153 -7.09 22.59 5.21
C VAL A 153 -7.23 22.65 3.70
N ARG A 154 -6.39 21.94 2.97
CA ARG A 154 -6.36 21.91 1.51
C ARG A 154 -6.61 20.50 0.96
N PRO A 155 -7.34 20.39 -0.17
CA PRO A 155 -7.55 19.10 -0.83
C PRO A 155 -6.32 18.67 -1.62
N TYR A 156 -6.03 17.37 -1.59
CA TYR A 156 -4.98 16.73 -2.37
C TYR A 156 -5.50 15.46 -3.04
N ILE A 157 -4.90 15.09 -4.16
CA ILE A 157 -5.04 13.78 -4.78
C ILE A 157 -3.71 13.03 -4.69
N ILE A 158 -3.76 11.74 -4.40
CA ILE A 158 -2.61 10.83 -4.50
C ILE A 158 -3.02 9.58 -5.28
N ASP A 159 -2.25 9.25 -6.30
CA ASP A 159 -2.42 8.00 -7.04
C ASP A 159 -1.72 6.84 -6.30
N LEU A 160 -2.43 5.73 -6.08
CA LEU A 160 -1.94 4.59 -5.28
C LEU A 160 -1.14 3.56 -6.13
N GLY A 161 -0.42 4.04 -7.16
CA GLY A 161 0.24 3.19 -8.13
C GLY A 161 -0.77 2.49 -9.02
N SER A 162 -1.73 3.24 -9.56
CA SER A 162 -2.75 2.70 -10.45
C SER A 162 -2.13 2.29 -11.80
N GLY A 163 -2.67 1.23 -12.43
CA GLY A 163 -2.07 0.68 -13.65
C GLY A 163 -2.11 1.64 -14.83
N ASN A 164 -3.22 2.38 -14.98
CA ASN A 164 -3.44 3.32 -16.10
C ASN A 164 -3.24 4.79 -15.69
N GLY A 165 -2.92 5.06 -14.42
CA GLY A 165 -2.67 6.40 -13.91
C GLY A 165 -3.93 7.22 -13.62
N THR A 166 -3.70 8.26 -12.83
CA THR A 166 -4.63 9.37 -12.59
C THR A 166 -4.20 10.58 -13.40
N PHE A 167 -5.17 11.37 -13.85
CA PHE A 167 -4.97 12.59 -14.64
C PHE A 167 -5.63 13.77 -13.93
N LEU A 168 -4.88 14.86 -13.81
CA LEU A 168 -5.32 16.14 -13.28
C LEU A 168 -5.19 17.16 -14.42
N ASN A 169 -6.28 17.83 -14.79
CA ASN A 169 -6.34 18.78 -15.91
C ASN A 169 -5.74 18.19 -17.20
N ASN A 170 -6.11 16.95 -17.50
CA ASN A 170 -5.63 16.14 -18.63
C ASN A 170 -4.13 15.80 -18.62
N GLN A 171 -3.40 16.15 -17.55
CA GLN A 171 -2.01 15.78 -17.35
C GLN A 171 -1.90 14.60 -16.39
N ARG A 172 -1.14 13.57 -16.77
CA ARG A 172 -0.88 12.43 -15.88
C ARG A 172 -0.03 12.86 -14.69
N ILE A 173 -0.48 12.55 -13.48
CA ILE A 173 0.26 12.82 -12.25
C ILE A 173 1.16 11.63 -11.88
N GLU A 174 2.19 11.91 -11.08
CA GLU A 174 3.09 10.87 -10.57
C GLU A 174 2.39 10.00 -9.51
N PRO A 175 2.64 8.69 -9.50
CA PRO A 175 2.14 7.81 -8.45
C PRO A 175 2.80 8.13 -7.10
N GLN A 176 2.10 7.84 -6.01
CA GLN A 176 2.58 7.96 -4.62
C GLN A 176 3.03 9.36 -4.21
N ARG A 177 2.57 10.40 -4.92
CA ARG A 177 2.86 11.80 -4.62
C ARG A 177 1.55 12.56 -4.44
N TYR A 178 1.52 13.44 -3.43
CA TYR A 178 0.40 14.34 -3.21
C TYR A 178 0.44 15.51 -4.18
N TYR A 179 -0.65 15.71 -4.92
CA TYR A 179 -0.89 16.87 -5.76
C TYR A 179 -2.00 17.71 -5.15
N GLU A 180 -1.73 18.99 -4.90
CA GLU A 180 -2.73 19.93 -4.38
C GLU A 180 -3.80 20.14 -5.46
N LEU A 181 -5.06 20.02 -5.06
CA LEU A 181 -6.18 20.32 -5.92
C LEU A 181 -6.66 21.74 -5.68
N LYS A 182 -7.04 22.40 -6.76
CA LYS A 182 -7.63 23.73 -6.76
C LYS A 182 -9.07 23.66 -7.23
N GLU A 183 -9.80 24.73 -6.95
CA GLU A 183 -11.12 24.91 -7.51
C GLU A 183 -11.06 24.84 -9.05
N LYS A 184 -12.08 24.24 -9.67
CA LYS A 184 -12.25 24.03 -11.12
C LYS A 184 -11.29 23.00 -11.72
N ASP A 185 -10.44 22.37 -10.93
CA ASP A 185 -9.62 21.26 -11.41
C ASP A 185 -10.48 20.08 -11.86
N VAL A 186 -10.00 19.41 -12.92
CA VAL A 186 -10.65 18.26 -13.54
C VAL A 186 -9.84 17.00 -13.26
N LEU A 187 -10.46 16.02 -12.63
CA LEU A 187 -9.89 14.71 -12.38
C LEU A 187 -10.43 13.66 -13.34
N LYS A 188 -9.53 12.79 -13.83
CA LYS A 188 -9.86 11.65 -14.68
C LYS A 188 -9.01 10.44 -14.29
N PHE A 189 -9.61 9.26 -14.36
CA PHE A 189 -8.98 8.03 -13.86
C PHE A 189 -8.88 6.98 -14.95
N GLY A 190 -7.65 6.53 -15.24
CA GLY A 190 -7.35 5.64 -16.35
C GLY A 190 -7.97 6.12 -17.67
N PHE A 191 -8.65 5.20 -18.35
CA PHE A 191 -9.38 5.45 -19.60
C PHE A 191 -10.89 5.68 -19.40
N SER A 192 -11.32 6.01 -18.19
CA SER A 192 -12.72 6.34 -17.94
C SER A 192 -13.13 7.57 -18.75
N SER A 193 -14.32 7.56 -19.35
CA SER A 193 -14.92 8.76 -19.93
C SER A 193 -15.55 9.69 -18.89
N ARG A 194 -15.55 9.29 -17.61
CA ARG A 194 -16.02 10.13 -16.51
C ARG A 194 -14.95 11.13 -16.10
N GLU A 195 -15.36 12.38 -15.99
CA GLU A 195 -14.55 13.50 -15.51
C GLU A 195 -15.17 14.06 -14.24
N TYR A 196 -14.36 14.49 -13.29
CA TYR A 196 -14.82 14.99 -12.01
C TYR A 196 -14.29 16.41 -11.82
N VAL A 197 -15.17 17.39 -11.77
CA VAL A 197 -14.80 18.78 -11.53
C VAL A 197 -14.92 19.06 -10.04
N LEU A 198 -13.87 19.64 -9.45
CA LEU A 198 -13.83 20.01 -8.05
C LEU A 198 -14.31 21.46 -7.85
N LEU A 199 -15.33 21.65 -7.01
CA LEU A 199 -15.88 22.97 -6.68
C LEU A 199 -16.23 23.03 -5.18
N HIS A 200 -16.44 24.24 -4.65
CA HIS A 200 -16.90 24.45 -3.28
C HIS A 200 -18.01 25.50 -3.21
N GLU A 201 -18.72 25.61 -2.09
CA GLU A 201 -19.92 26.46 -1.96
C GLU A 201 -19.76 27.93 -2.39
N SER A 202 -18.59 28.54 -2.24
CA SER A 202 -18.34 29.91 -2.73
C SER A 202 -18.22 30.02 -4.25
N SER A 203 -17.97 28.93 -4.99
CA SER A 203 -17.91 28.97 -6.45
C SER A 203 -19.28 29.24 -7.09
N ASP A 204 -20.37 28.87 -6.40
CA ASP A 204 -21.74 29.11 -6.86
C ASP A 204 -22.13 30.61 -6.81
N LYS A 205 -21.31 31.46 -6.18
CA LYS A 205 -21.66 32.86 -5.88
C LYS A 205 -20.94 33.94 -6.69
N SER A 206 -20.05 33.65 -7.64
CA SER A 206 -19.22 34.75 -8.18
C SER A 206 -18.80 34.68 -9.65
N GLU A 207 -19.52 35.42 -10.50
CA GLU A 207 -18.90 36.42 -11.40
C GLU A 207 -18.56 37.74 -10.66
N ALA A 208 -18.73 37.83 -9.34
CA ALA A 208 -18.36 38.99 -8.52
C ALA A 208 -17.67 38.54 -7.23
N ASN A 209 -16.45 39.05 -7.00
CA ASN A 209 -15.59 38.92 -5.80
C ASN A 209 -14.56 37.79 -5.78
N ALA A 210 -13.42 38.04 -6.41
CA ALA A 210 -12.16 37.32 -6.17
C ALA A 210 -11.38 37.85 -4.94
N LYS A 211 -12.07 38.36 -3.91
CA LYS A 211 -11.45 39.01 -2.74
C LYS A 211 -11.96 38.55 -1.37
N ASP A 212 -12.98 37.69 -1.32
CA ASP A 212 -13.64 37.34 -0.05
C ASP A 212 -12.97 36.16 0.69
N ASP A 213 -11.92 35.55 0.12
CA ASP A 213 -11.24 34.39 0.73
C ASP A 213 -10.39 34.78 1.96
N ASP A 214 -10.10 36.07 2.16
CA ASP A 214 -9.36 36.60 3.34
C ASP A 214 -10.29 37.23 4.39
N GLU A 215 -11.51 37.67 4.04
CA GLU A 215 -12.39 38.46 4.95
C GLU A 215 -13.25 37.59 5.90
N ASP A 216 -13.52 36.33 5.55
CA ASP A 216 -14.34 35.44 6.41
C ASP A 216 -13.55 34.88 7.61
N GLU A 217 -12.20 34.95 7.61
CA GLU A 217 -11.36 34.43 8.71
C GLU A 217 -11.03 35.48 9.79
N GLU A 218 -10.97 36.78 9.46
CA GLU A 218 -10.69 37.84 10.47
C GLU A 218 -11.79 37.95 11.54
N LYS A 219 -13.03 37.56 11.22
CA LYS A 219 -14.15 37.58 12.19
C LYS A 219 -14.13 36.40 13.17
N GLU A 220 -13.39 35.32 12.89
CA GLU A 220 -13.37 34.14 13.77
C GLU A 220 -12.36 34.29 14.93
N GLU A 221 -11.21 34.95 14.72
CA GLU A 221 -10.20 35.16 15.80
C GLU A 221 -10.67 36.14 16.89
N GLU A 222 -11.61 37.03 16.59
CA GLU A 222 -12.19 37.97 17.57
C GLU A 222 -13.25 37.31 18.49
N SER A 223 -13.74 36.12 18.12
CA SER A 223 -14.82 35.42 18.85
C SER A 223 -14.34 34.34 19.82
N ASP A 224 -13.07 33.92 19.72
CA ASP A 224 -12.43 32.91 20.57
C ASP A 224 -11.38 33.53 21.52
N SER A 225 -11.42 34.87 21.69
CA SER A 225 -10.61 35.66 22.62
C SER A 225 -11.40 36.12 23.85
#